data_AF-A0A101DE21-F1
#
_entry.id   AF-A0A101DE21-F1
#
_cell.length_a   1.000
_cell.length_b   1.000
_cell.length_c   1.000
_cell.angle_alpha   90.00
_cell.angle_beta   90.00
_cell.angle_gamma   90.00
#
_symmetry.space_group_name_H-M   'P 1'
#
loop_
_entity.id
_entity.type
_entity.pdbx_description
1 polymer ?
#
loop_
_entity_poly.entity_id
_entity_poly.type
_entity_poly.pdbx_seq_one_letter_code
_entity_poly.pdbx_strand_id
1 'polypeptide(L)'
;MRYAKAGILTAIAVGAAVGYAVESGKWFIAVIAVIAGLLLLSVVRRRTDEIIEDERTLKISERASRRTIEVFSIGAALLGAVMLALDLHRDAAFALEFAVCGVLVLYLAFYSYYSVRALN
;
A
#
# COMPACT_ATOMS: atom_id res chain seq x y z
N MET A 1 -16.11 2.84 10.02
CA MET A 1 -16.54 3.18 8.64
C MET A 1 -15.91 4.45 8.04
N ARG A 2 -15.73 5.57 8.77
CA ARG A 2 -15.17 6.83 8.21
C ARG A 2 -13.73 6.68 7.68
N TYR A 3 -12.87 5.94 8.40
CA TYR A 3 -11.49 5.65 7.98
C TYR A 3 -11.40 4.89 6.65
N ALA A 4 -12.20 3.83 6.48
CA ALA A 4 -12.18 3.01 5.27
C ALA A 4 -12.55 3.81 4.01
N LYS A 5 -13.57 4.67 4.09
CA LYS A 5 -13.96 5.55 2.98
C LYS A 5 -12.85 6.53 2.62
N ALA A 6 -12.23 7.16 3.63
CA ALA A 6 -11.11 8.07 3.42
C ALA A 6 -9.91 7.35 2.77
N GLY A 7 -9.60 6.12 3.23
CA GLY A 7 -8.54 5.30 2.65
C GLY A 7 -8.76 4.99 1.17
N ILE A 8 -9.98 4.58 0.80
CA ILE A 8 -10.33 4.30 -0.61
C ILE A 8 -10.20 5.57 -1.47
N LEU A 9 -10.73 6.70 -1.00
CA LEU A 9 -10.61 7.99 -1.69
C LEU A 9 -9.14 8.40 -1.88
N THR A 10 -8.31 8.26 -0.85
CA THR A 10 -6.88 8.56 -0.96
C THR A 10 -6.18 7.62 -1.93
N ALA A 11 -6.51 6.32 -1.94
CA ALA A 11 -5.91 5.35 -2.85
C ALA A 11 -6.24 5.66 -4.31
N ILE A 12 -7.51 6.00 -4.61
CA ILE A 12 -7.93 6.41 -5.95
C ILE A 12 -7.20 7.67 -6.40
N ALA A 13 -7.11 8.69 -5.53
CA ALA A 13 -6.42 9.94 -5.83
C ALA A 13 -4.92 9.73 -6.09
N VAL A 14 -4.24 8.93 -5.27
CA VAL A 14 -2.82 8.60 -5.45
C VAL A 14 -2.63 7.80 -6.74
N GLY A 15 -3.46 6.79 -6.99
CA GLY A 15 -3.37 5.98 -8.22
C GLY A 15 -3.53 6.82 -9.48
N ALA A 16 -4.50 7.74 -9.51
CA ALA A 16 -4.69 8.66 -10.63
C ALA A 16 -3.47 9.60 -10.82
N ALA A 17 -2.93 10.16 -9.73
CA ALA A 17 -1.78 11.03 -9.78
C ALA A 17 -0.50 10.30 -10.25
N VAL A 18 -0.28 9.06 -9.80
CA VAL A 18 0.84 8.22 -10.24
C VAL A 18 0.68 7.85 -11.72
N GLY A 19 -0.52 7.47 -12.17
CA GLY A 19 -0.78 7.20 -13.59
C GLY A 19 -0.46 8.40 -14.47
N TYR A 20 -0.91 9.60 -14.07
CA TYR A 20 -0.58 10.85 -14.76
C TYR A 20 0.93 11.16 -14.75
N ALA A 21 1.62 10.88 -13.64
CA ALA A 21 3.06 11.09 -13.53
C ALA A 21 3.86 10.21 -14.50
N VAL A 22 3.44 8.94 -14.66
CA VAL A 22 4.04 7.99 -15.60
C VAL A 22 3.81 8.43 -17.04
N GLU A 23 2.58 8.83 -17.39
CA GLU A 23 2.28 9.33 -18.75
C GLU A 23 3.08 10.61 -19.08
N SER A 24 3.22 11.51 -18.11
CA SER A 24 3.93 12.79 -18.30
C SER A 24 5.46 12.66 -18.23
N GLY A 25 6.00 11.49 -17.91
CA GLY A 25 7.44 11.28 -17.68
C GLY A 25 8.01 12.02 -16.47
N LYS A 26 7.15 12.50 -15.57
CA LYS A 26 7.51 13.36 -14.42
C LYS A 26 7.51 12.54 -13.13
N TRP A 27 8.59 11.78 -12.92
CA TRP A 27 8.73 10.86 -11.78
C TRP A 27 8.49 11.51 -10.40
N PHE A 28 8.86 12.78 -10.22
CA PHE A 28 8.70 13.48 -8.95
C PHE A 28 7.23 13.65 -8.53
N ILE A 29 6.29 13.70 -9.49
CA ILE A 29 4.85 13.79 -9.19
C ILE A 29 4.37 12.50 -8.51
N ALA A 30 4.84 11.32 -8.96
CA ALA A 30 4.51 10.04 -8.34
C ALA A 30 5.00 9.97 -6.89
N VAL A 31 6.24 10.38 -6.64
CA VAL A 31 6.84 10.39 -5.30
C VAL A 31 6.07 11.31 -4.35
N ILE A 32 5.76 12.54 -4.78
CA ILE A 32 5.01 13.50 -3.97
C ILE A 32 3.59 12.98 -3.67
N ALA A 33 2.91 12.41 -4.67
CA ALA A 33 1.57 11.87 -4.49
C ALA A 33 1.53 10.75 -3.45
N VAL A 34 2.48 9.80 -3.52
CA VAL A 34 2.55 8.69 -2.55
C VAL A 34 2.85 9.21 -1.14
N ILE A 35 3.82 10.12 -0.98
CA ILE A 35 4.14 10.71 0.34
C ILE A 35 2.92 11.43 0.92
N ALA A 36 2.24 12.25 0.11
CA ALA A 36 1.03 12.96 0.52
C ALA A 36 -0.10 12.01 0.93
N GLY A 37 -0.30 10.92 0.16
CA GLY A 37 -1.28 9.88 0.48
C GLY A 37 -0.99 9.19 1.82
N LEU A 38 0.27 8.83 2.07
CA LEU A 38 0.69 8.19 3.33
C LEU A 38 0.52 9.13 4.53
N LEU A 39 0.83 10.42 4.36
CA LEU A 39 0.63 11.43 5.40
C LEU A 39 -0.86 11.63 5.70
N LEU A 40 -1.69 11.77 4.66
CA LEU A 40 -3.14 11.89 4.81
C LEU A 40 -3.71 10.67 5.56
N LEU A 41 -3.35 9.46 5.14
CA LEU A 41 -3.83 8.24 5.77
C LEU A 41 -3.36 8.15 7.23
N SER A 42 -2.12 8.55 7.52
CA SER A 42 -1.57 8.57 8.88
C SER A 42 -2.32 9.55 9.80
N VAL A 43 -2.65 10.75 9.30
CA VAL A 43 -3.43 11.74 10.06
C VAL A 43 -4.83 11.23 10.33
N VAL A 44 -5.50 10.66 9.32
CA VAL A 44 -6.85 10.11 9.48
C VAL A 44 -6.83 8.92 10.44
N ARG A 45 -5.79 8.09 10.41
CA ARG A 45 -5.63 6.93 11.32
C ARG A 45 -5.49 7.36 12.77
N ARG A 46 -4.65 8.36 13.05
CA ARG A 46 -4.46 8.91 14.39
C ARG A 46 -5.74 9.48 15.01
N ARG A 47 -6.70 9.91 14.18
CA ARG A 47 -7.99 10.42 14.64
C ARG A 47 -9.01 9.33 14.98
N THR A 48 -8.74 8.08 14.61
CA THR A 48 -9.72 6.97 14.72
C THR A 48 -9.27 5.80 15.58
N ASP A 49 -8.03 5.78 16.08
CA ASP A 49 -7.57 4.73 16.99
C ASP A 49 -8.20 4.92 18.38
N GLU A 50 -9.36 4.30 18.58
CA GLU A 50 -9.82 3.84 19.89
C GLU A 50 -8.99 2.62 20.29
N ILE A 51 -8.59 2.58 21.56
CA ILE A 51 -7.67 1.64 22.19
C ILE A 51 -8.23 0.21 22.04
N ILE A 52 -7.60 -0.64 21.22
CA ILE A 52 -7.93 -2.07 21.13
C ILE A 52 -6.92 -2.87 21.95
N GLU A 53 -7.44 -3.53 22.98
CA GLU A 53 -6.77 -4.39 23.97
C GLU A 53 -5.91 -5.52 23.39
N ASP A 54 -5.10 -6.07 24.29
CA ASP A 54 -3.75 -6.58 24.11
C ASP A 54 -3.69 -8.13 24.19
N GLU A 55 -3.18 -8.79 23.13
CA GLU A 55 -2.83 -10.23 23.12
C GLU A 55 -1.43 -10.39 22.51
N ARG A 56 -0.40 -10.29 23.34
CA ARG A 56 0.96 -9.83 22.94
C ARG A 56 1.75 -10.70 21.97
N THR A 57 1.63 -12.03 21.98
CA THR A 57 2.67 -12.88 21.36
C THR A 57 2.36 -13.25 19.90
N LEU A 58 1.11 -13.56 19.56
CA LEU A 58 0.68 -13.79 18.17
C LEU A 58 0.60 -12.48 17.37
N LYS A 59 0.28 -11.36 18.01
CA LYS A 59 0.25 -10.04 17.36
C LYS A 59 1.63 -9.54 16.92
N ILE A 60 2.74 -9.94 17.54
CA ILE A 60 4.06 -9.40 17.15
C ILE A 60 4.47 -9.91 15.77
N SER A 61 4.35 -11.21 15.50
CA SER A 61 4.65 -11.78 14.18
C SER A 61 3.67 -11.28 13.13
N GLU A 62 2.39 -11.15 13.46
CA GLU A 62 1.38 -10.60 12.56
C GLU A 62 1.63 -9.12 12.23
N ARG A 63 1.97 -8.31 13.24
CA ARG A 63 2.28 -6.89 13.07
C ARG A 63 3.58 -6.69 12.31
N ALA A 64 4.60 -7.51 12.57
CA ALA A 64 5.84 -7.50 11.83
C ALA A 64 5.61 -7.86 10.36
N SER A 65 4.90 -8.97 10.09
CA SER A 65 4.54 -9.39 8.72
C SER A 65 3.76 -8.31 7.97
N ARG A 66 2.73 -7.73 8.60
CA ARG A 66 1.94 -6.63 8.01
C ARG A 66 2.82 -5.41 7.69
N ARG A 67 3.71 -5.01 8.60
CA ARG A 67 4.65 -3.90 8.36
C ARG A 67 5.65 -4.21 7.26
N THR A 68 6.17 -5.44 7.20
CA THR A 68 7.08 -5.86 6.13
C THR A 68 6.41 -5.75 4.77
N ILE A 69 5.19 -6.26 4.62
CA ILE A 69 4.43 -6.18 3.36
C ILE A 69 4.13 -4.72 3.01
N GLU A 70 3.74 -3.89 3.99
CA GLU A 70 3.47 -2.46 3.78
C GLU A 70 4.72 -1.72 3.26
N VAL A 71 5.86 -1.86 3.94
CA VAL A 71 7.12 -1.20 3.53
C VAL A 71 7.64 -1.73 2.20
N PHE A 72 7.60 -3.06 2.00
CA PHE A 72 8.05 -3.68 0.76
C PHE A 72 7.19 -3.25 -0.42
N SER A 73 5.86 -3.33 -0.31
CA SER A 73 4.94 -2.96 -1.40
C SER A 73 5.03 -1.48 -1.74
N ILE A 74 5.09 -0.58 -0.75
CA ILE A 74 5.26 0.86 -0.99
C ILE A 74 6.60 1.14 -1.69
N GLY A 75 7.69 0.54 -1.21
CA GLY A 75 9.01 0.74 -1.80
C GLY A 75 9.11 0.20 -3.23
N ALA A 76 8.60 -1.01 -3.46
CA ALA A 76 8.62 -1.64 -4.78
C ALA A 76 7.70 -0.92 -5.78
N ALA A 77 6.51 -0.49 -5.38
CA ALA A 77 5.61 0.30 -6.23
C ALA A 77 6.17 1.70 -6.54
N LEU A 78 6.86 2.35 -5.58
CA LEU A 78 7.56 3.61 -5.86
C LEU A 78 8.69 3.40 -6.88
N LEU A 79 9.48 2.34 -6.71
CA LEU A 79 10.57 2.02 -7.61
C LEU A 79 10.06 1.70 -9.02
N GLY A 80 9.03 0.85 -9.13
CA GLY A 80 8.39 0.50 -10.40
C GLY A 80 7.80 1.72 -11.11
N ALA A 81 7.04 2.57 -10.39
CA ALA A 81 6.49 3.81 -10.93
C ALA A 81 7.56 4.79 -11.43
N VAL A 82 8.68 4.94 -10.69
CA VAL A 82 9.79 5.79 -11.11
C VAL A 82 10.49 5.21 -12.34
N MET A 83 10.73 3.90 -12.38
CA MET A 83 11.28 3.23 -13.55
C MET A 83 10.38 3.42 -14.79
N LEU A 84 9.07 3.26 -14.64
CA LEU A 84 8.09 3.50 -15.71
C LEU A 84 8.10 4.96 -16.18
N ALA A 85 8.14 5.93 -15.26
CA ALA A 85 8.16 7.35 -15.59
C ALA A 85 9.46 7.79 -16.28
N LEU A 86 10.57 7.10 -16.01
CA LEU A 86 11.87 7.33 -16.67
C LEU A 86 12.09 6.46 -17.91
N ASP A 87 11.11 5.64 -18.29
CA ASP A 87 11.20 4.61 -19.34
C ASP A 87 12.41 3.67 -19.19
N LEU A 88 12.83 3.43 -17.95
CA LEU A 88 13.99 2.60 -17.62
C LEU A 88 13.55 1.14 -17.45
N HIS A 89 13.99 0.26 -18.35
CA HIS A 89 13.71 -1.18 -18.29
C HIS A 89 12.22 -1.49 -18.10
N ARG A 90 11.41 -0.99 -19.04
CA ARG A 90 9.94 -0.97 -18.97
C ARG A 90 9.31 -2.33 -18.64
N ASP A 91 9.80 -3.40 -19.25
CA ASP A 91 9.29 -4.75 -19.02
C ASP A 91 9.54 -5.23 -17.58
N ALA A 92 10.72 -4.93 -17.03
CA ALA A 92 11.06 -5.24 -15.65
C ALA A 92 10.23 -4.40 -14.67
N ALA A 93 9.96 -3.14 -15.00
CA ALA A 93 9.14 -2.26 -14.19
C ALA A 93 7.68 -2.75 -14.13
N PHE A 94 7.09 -3.15 -15.27
CA PHE A 94 5.76 -3.77 -15.29
C PHE A 94 5.74 -5.08 -14.51
N ALA A 95 6.74 -5.95 -14.69
CA ALA A 95 6.82 -7.21 -13.94
C ALA A 95 6.88 -6.96 -12.42
N LEU A 96 7.62 -5.93 -11.98
CA LEU A 96 7.69 -5.53 -10.58
C LEU A 96 6.34 -5.03 -10.06
N GLU A 97 5.64 -4.15 -10.78
CA GLU A 97 4.32 -3.65 -10.40
C GLU A 97 3.27 -4.77 -10.31
N PHE A 98 3.28 -5.70 -11.28
CA PHE A 98 2.41 -6.88 -11.24
C PHE A 98 2.74 -7.79 -10.05
N ALA A 99 4.02 -7.97 -9.73
CA ALA A 99 4.44 -8.75 -8.57
C ALA A 99 3.96 -8.10 -7.26
N VAL A 100 4.05 -6.77 -7.12
CA VAL A 100 3.52 -6.04 -5.96
C VAL A 100 2.02 -6.25 -5.81
N CYS A 101 1.27 -6.13 -6.90
CA CYS A 101 -0.17 -6.41 -6.91
C CYS A 101 -0.46 -7.86 -6.48
N GLY A 102 0.31 -8.83 -7.01
CA GLY A 102 0.19 -10.24 -6.66
C GLY A 102 0.42 -10.50 -5.18
N VAL A 103 1.47 -9.91 -4.59
CA VAL A 103 1.77 -10.03 -3.15
C VAL A 103 0.63 -9.44 -2.30
N LEU A 104 0.06 -8.30 -2.69
CA LEU A 104 -1.07 -7.69 -1.97
C LEU A 104 -2.33 -8.55 -2.02
N VAL A 105 -2.67 -9.10 -3.19
CA VAL A 105 -3.81 -10.03 -3.33
C VAL A 105 -3.60 -11.28 -2.49
N LEU A 106 -2.40 -11.86 -2.54
CA LEU A 106 -2.04 -13.04 -1.76
C LEU A 106 -2.13 -12.76 -0.24
N TYR A 107 -1.65 -11.59 0.19
CA TYR A 107 -1.78 -11.13 1.57
C TYR A 107 -3.24 -11.04 2.01
N LEU A 108 -4.10 -10.43 1.19
CA LEU A 108 -5.53 -10.31 1.49
C LEU A 108 -6.23 -11.68 1.52
N ALA A 109 -5.88 -12.58 0.59
CA ALA A 109 -6.42 -13.92 0.54
C ALA A 109 -6.07 -14.73 1.81
N PHE A 110 -4.81 -14.70 2.23
CA PHE A 110 -4.40 -15.35 3.47
C PHE A 110 -5.01 -14.69 4.69
N TYR A 111 -5.04 -13.36 4.76
CA TYR A 111 -5.70 -12.65 5.85
C TYR A 111 -7.18 -13.07 5.97
N SER A 112 -7.91 -13.11 4.84
CA SER A 112 -9.30 -13.56 4.82
C SER A 112 -9.44 -15.01 5.28
N TYR A 113 -8.62 -15.93 4.77
CA TYR A 113 -8.67 -17.34 5.12
C TYR A 113 -8.44 -17.59 6.62
N TYR A 114 -7.39 -17.00 7.19
CA TYR A 114 -7.09 -17.18 8.60
C TYR A 114 -8.05 -16.43 9.52
N SER A 115 -8.57 -15.26 9.11
CA SER A 115 -9.57 -14.53 9.90
C SER A 115 -10.90 -15.28 10.04
N VAL A 116 -11.37 -15.93 8.96
CA VAL A 116 -12.58 -16.76 8.98
C VAL A 116 -12.36 -18.01 9.84
N ARG A 117 -11.16 -18.61 9.76
CA ARG A 117 -10.82 -19.81 10.53
C ARG A 117 -10.60 -19.53 12.02
N ALA A 118 -10.25 -18.30 12.41
CA ALA A 118 -10.14 -17.91 13.82
C ALA A 118 -11.51 -17.70 14.50
N LEU A 119 -12.60 -17.60 13.74
CA LEU A 119 -13.96 -17.38 14.24
C LEU A 119 -14.80 -18.68 14.37
N ASN A 120 -14.31 -19.81 13.85
CA ASN A 120 -14.91 -21.15 13.95
C ASN A 120 -14.10 -22.04 14.90
#